data_AF-A0ABD0MCR0-F1
#
_entry.id   AF-A0ABD0MCR0-F1
#
_cell.length_a   1.000
_cell.length_b   1.000
_cell.length_c   1.000
_cell.angle_alpha   90.00
_cell.angle_beta   90.00
_cell.angle_gamma   90.00
#
_symmetry.space_group_name_H-M   'P 1'
#
loop_
_entity.id
_entity.type
_entity.pdbx_description
1 polymer ?
#
loop_
_entity_poly.entity_id
_entity_poly.type
_entity_poly.pdbx_seq_one_letter_code
_entity_poly.pdbx_strand_id
1 'polypeptide(L)'
;MIVVGLISNNNEMHYREEVAQLAEWCGTNNLSTVESVSSTKFLGVHITEDLIWTTNTMSLSKKAQQRLNFLCRLKSARLLPPILTTFYRGTTKSMLTSCITVWYGNCNAADCKTLQRTVNTAAKIISAPLPSILDIFLARCSRKATVIVKDSTHPFHNLFQLLPSGRQFQGIRARSARLLYTHHMKTVENLKNIVQF
;
A
#
# COMPACT_ATOMS: atom_id res chain seq x y z
N MET A 1 13.66 -12.26 -8.80
CA MET A 1 12.77 -11.52 -9.72
C MET A 1 11.33 -11.72 -9.26
N ILE A 2 10.52 -10.66 -9.14
CA ILE A 2 9.08 -10.81 -8.85
C ILE A 2 8.35 -10.72 -10.19
N VAL A 3 7.69 -11.80 -10.59
CA VAL A 3 6.89 -11.84 -11.82
C VAL A 3 5.51 -11.26 -11.49
N VAL A 4 5.18 -10.12 -12.09
CA VAL A 4 3.85 -9.51 -12.00
C VAL A 4 3.26 -9.55 -13.41
N GLY A 5 2.36 -10.49 -13.68
CA GLY A 5 1.73 -10.63 -15.00
C GLY A 5 0.41 -9.89 -15.13
N LEU A 6 0.12 -9.46 -16.35
CA LEU A 6 -1.16 -8.87 -16.75
C LEU A 6 -2.19 -9.98 -16.96
N ILE A 7 -3.28 -9.97 -16.18
CA ILE A 7 -4.40 -10.90 -16.38
C ILE A 7 -5.40 -10.20 -17.30
N SER A 8 -5.40 -10.56 -18.59
CA SER A 8 -6.38 -10.08 -19.56
C SER A 8 -7.52 -11.10 -19.72
N ASN A 9 -8.76 -10.61 -19.86
CA ASN A 9 -9.94 -11.40 -20.22
C ASN A 9 -10.15 -12.71 -19.44
N ASN A 10 -9.80 -12.76 -18.16
CA ASN A 10 -9.98 -13.94 -17.30
C ASN A 10 -9.18 -15.17 -17.75
N ASN A 11 -8.17 -14.99 -18.61
CA ASN A 11 -7.29 -16.05 -19.08
C ASN A 11 -5.96 -15.99 -18.32
N GLU A 12 -5.77 -16.90 -17.37
CA GLU A 12 -4.53 -17.04 -16.60
C GLU A 12 -3.43 -17.78 -17.39
N MET A 13 -3.73 -18.33 -18.57
CA MET A 13 -2.74 -19.10 -19.34
C MET A 13 -1.51 -18.28 -19.67
N HIS A 14 -1.66 -17.00 -20.07
CA HIS A 14 -0.51 -16.16 -20.40
C HIS A 14 0.45 -15.97 -19.21
N TYR A 15 -0.09 -15.74 -18.00
CA TYR A 15 0.73 -15.64 -16.79
C TYR A 15 1.33 -16.98 -16.39
N ARG A 16 0.55 -18.07 -16.49
CA ARG A 16 1.03 -19.42 -16.15
C ARG A 16 2.10 -19.88 -17.13
N GLU A 17 1.95 -19.56 -18.41
CA GLU A 17 2.93 -19.78 -19.48
C GLU A 17 4.17 -18.93 -19.25
N GLU A 18 4.04 -17.63 -18.93
CA GLU A 18 5.20 -16.79 -18.57
C GLU A 18 5.95 -17.34 -17.34
N VAL A 19 5.22 -17.74 -16.29
CA VAL A 19 5.83 -18.34 -15.10
C VAL A 19 6.47 -19.69 -15.42
N ALA A 20 5.84 -20.50 -16.28
CA ALA A 20 6.38 -21.79 -16.71
C ALA A 20 7.63 -21.61 -17.59
N GLN A 21 7.59 -20.71 -18.57
CA GLN A 21 8.72 -20.33 -19.42
C GLN A 21 9.86 -19.77 -18.59
N LEU A 22 9.58 -18.95 -17.58
CA LEU A 22 10.59 -18.43 -16.67
C LEU A 22 11.17 -19.53 -15.77
N ALA A 23 10.35 -20.46 -15.28
CA ALA A 23 10.83 -21.60 -14.51
C ALA A 23 11.71 -22.53 -15.36
N GLU A 24 11.33 -22.78 -16.61
CA GLU A 24 12.09 -23.55 -17.60
C GLU A 24 13.39 -22.85 -18.00
N TRP A 25 13.33 -21.53 -18.25
CA TRP A 25 14.51 -20.72 -18.53
C TRP A 25 15.48 -20.69 -17.34
N CYS A 26 14.97 -20.59 -16.11
CA CYS A 26 15.80 -20.69 -14.91
C CYS A 26 16.48 -22.07 -14.82
N GLY A 27 15.74 -23.16 -15.08
CA GLY A 27 16.27 -24.52 -15.08
C GLY A 27 17.36 -24.74 -16.14
N THR A 28 17.18 -24.21 -17.35
CA THR A 28 18.17 -24.30 -18.45
C THR A 28 19.41 -23.44 -18.24
N ASN A 29 19.32 -22.37 -17.44
CA ASN A 29 20.45 -21.47 -17.15
C ASN A 29 21.10 -21.71 -15.76
N ASN A 30 20.84 -22.85 -15.11
CA ASN A 30 21.33 -23.18 -13.77
C ASN A 30 21.00 -22.12 -12.71
N LEU A 31 19.92 -21.35 -12.90
CA LEU A 31 19.37 -20.46 -11.88
C LEU A 31 18.47 -21.31 -10.98
N SER A 32 18.73 -21.25 -9.67
CA SER A 32 17.99 -22.00 -8.65
C SER A 32 16.47 -21.93 -8.85
N THR A 33 15.79 -23.06 -8.62
CA THR A 33 14.33 -23.23 -8.71
C THR A 33 13.59 -22.06 -8.05
N VAL A 34 12.51 -21.59 -8.68
CA VAL A 34 11.67 -20.49 -8.13
C VAL A 34 11.01 -20.98 -6.84
N GLU A 35 11.61 -20.67 -5.69
CA GLU A 35 11.06 -21.02 -4.38
C GLU A 35 9.87 -20.13 -4.02
N SER A 36 8.76 -20.76 -3.63
CA SER A 36 7.66 -20.04 -2.98
C SER A 36 8.09 -19.66 -1.57
N VAL A 37 8.08 -18.36 -1.27
CA VAL A 37 8.47 -17.84 0.05
C VAL A 37 7.23 -17.34 0.77
N SER A 38 7.03 -17.78 2.01
CA SER A 38 5.87 -17.40 2.83
C SER A 38 5.90 -15.93 3.27
N SER A 39 7.05 -15.27 3.23
CA SER A 39 7.21 -13.84 3.51
C SER A 39 8.45 -13.27 2.84
N THR A 40 8.29 -12.12 2.18
CA THR A 40 9.39 -11.39 1.56
C THR A 40 9.31 -9.90 1.84
N LYS A 41 10.46 -9.24 1.83
CA LYS A 41 10.55 -7.79 2.00
C LYS A 41 10.86 -7.14 0.66
N PHE A 42 9.92 -6.39 0.12
CA PHE A 42 10.07 -5.67 -1.14
C PHE A 42 9.90 -4.17 -0.93
N LEU A 43 10.90 -3.38 -1.34
CA LEU A 43 10.92 -1.92 -1.20
C LEU A 43 10.61 -1.41 0.23
N GLY A 44 10.95 -2.20 1.24
CA GLY A 44 10.71 -1.88 2.64
C GLY A 44 9.35 -2.30 3.21
N VAL A 45 8.47 -2.88 2.39
CA VAL A 45 7.18 -3.47 2.79
C VAL A 45 7.34 -4.98 2.96
N HIS A 46 6.85 -5.52 4.08
CA HIS A 46 6.79 -6.98 4.27
C HIS A 46 5.51 -7.51 3.63
N ILE A 47 5.66 -8.42 2.68
CA ILE A 47 4.59 -9.07 1.94
C ILE A 47 4.59 -10.54 2.39
N THR A 48 3.55 -10.94 3.09
CA THR A 48 3.32 -12.32 3.53
C THR A 48 2.36 -13.02 2.58
N GLU A 49 2.43 -14.34 2.52
CA GLU A 49 1.58 -15.20 1.66
C GLU A 49 0.08 -15.01 1.94
N ASP A 50 -0.28 -14.88 3.21
CA ASP A 50 -1.65 -14.62 3.68
C ASP A 50 -2.10 -13.16 3.46
N LEU A 51 -1.21 -12.30 2.95
CA LEU A 51 -1.43 -10.86 2.78
C LEU A 51 -1.89 -10.16 4.06
N ILE A 52 -1.48 -10.68 5.22
CA ILE A 52 -1.71 -10.05 6.52
C ILE A 52 -0.60 -9.02 6.79
N TRP A 53 -1.02 -7.81 7.15
CA TRP A 53 -0.10 -6.68 7.25
C TRP A 53 0.50 -6.46 8.65
N THR A 54 0.27 -7.37 9.59
CA THR A 54 0.75 -7.27 10.99
C THR A 54 2.28 -7.22 11.08
N THR A 55 2.99 -8.07 10.34
CA THR A 55 4.46 -8.05 10.28
C THR A 55 4.95 -6.71 9.71
N ASN A 56 4.27 -6.21 8.68
CA ASN A 56 4.60 -4.92 8.08
C ASN A 56 4.36 -3.76 9.07
N THR A 57 3.16 -3.66 9.65
CA THR A 57 2.75 -2.60 10.59
C THR A 57 3.63 -2.59 11.82
N MET A 58 3.93 -3.75 12.40
CA MET A 58 4.85 -3.87 13.55
C MET A 58 6.25 -3.37 13.19
N SER A 59 6.76 -3.74 12.01
CA SER A 59 8.08 -3.27 11.56
C SER A 59 8.11 -1.75 11.33
N LEU A 60 7.03 -1.18 10.80
CA LEU A 60 6.87 0.27 10.59
C LEU A 60 6.77 1.01 11.93
N SER A 61 5.99 0.49 12.87
CA SER A 61 5.83 1.08 14.20
C SER A 61 7.14 1.12 14.98
N LYS A 62 7.94 0.03 14.97
CA LYS A 62 9.27 0.01 15.61
C LYS A 62 10.20 1.09 15.03
N LYS A 63 10.27 1.20 13.71
CA LYS A 63 11.07 2.24 13.04
C LYS A 63 10.55 3.64 13.32
N ALA A 64 9.24 3.81 13.38
CA ALA A 64 8.64 5.12 13.63
C ALA A 64 8.94 5.57 15.06
N GLN A 65 8.92 4.65 16.03
CA GLN A 65 9.28 4.92 17.41
C GLN A 65 10.73 5.38 17.56
N GLN A 66 11.67 4.76 16.84
CA GLN A 66 13.06 5.23 16.76
C GLN A 66 13.15 6.66 16.21
N ARG A 67 12.38 6.98 15.16
CA ARG A 67 12.34 8.35 14.58
C ARG A 67 11.69 9.36 15.52
N LEU A 68 10.69 8.95 16.29
CA LEU A 68 10.07 9.79 17.31
C LEU A 68 11.04 10.11 18.46
N ASN A 69 11.95 9.20 18.81
CA ASN A 69 12.99 9.51 19.80
C ASN A 69 13.87 10.68 19.34
N PHE A 70 14.22 10.75 18.05
CA PHE A 70 14.91 11.91 17.49
C PHE A 70 14.04 13.17 17.50
N LEU A 71 12.75 13.05 17.16
CA LEU A 71 11.80 14.17 17.25
C LEU A 71 11.70 14.72 18.69
N CYS A 72 11.68 13.85 19.70
CA CYS A 72 11.71 14.24 21.11
C CYS A 72 12.98 15.02 21.44
N ARG A 73 14.15 14.54 20.98
CA ARG A 73 15.43 15.24 21.21
C ARG A 73 15.45 16.64 20.57
N LEU A 74 14.87 16.78 19.38
CA LEU A 74 14.74 18.07 18.70
C LEU A 74 13.79 19.02 19.47
N LYS A 75 12.72 18.48 20.06
CA LYS A 75 11.83 19.26 20.95
C LYS A 75 12.55 19.70 22.22
N SER A 76 13.36 18.83 22.83
CA SER A 76 14.17 19.17 24.01
C SER A 76 15.23 20.24 23.70
N ALA A 77 15.73 20.29 22.47
CA ALA A 77 16.60 21.35 21.97
C ALA A 77 15.86 22.68 21.66
N ARG A 78 14.57 22.79 22.03
CA ARG A 78 13.72 24.00 21.87
C ARG A 78 13.54 24.47 20.42
N LEU A 79 13.61 23.57 19.45
CA LEU A 79 13.30 23.91 18.07
C LEU A 79 11.81 24.24 17.88
N LEU A 80 11.53 25.14 16.94
CA LEU A 80 10.18 25.63 16.68
C LEU A 80 9.28 24.55 16.07
N PRO A 81 7.97 24.55 16.37
CA PRO A 81 7.01 23.59 15.80
C PRO A 81 7.02 23.40 14.28
N PRO A 82 7.27 24.43 13.43
CA PRO A 82 7.37 24.25 11.99
C PRO A 82 8.56 23.38 11.55
N ILE A 83 9.69 23.50 12.24
CA ILE A 83 10.89 22.68 11.99
C ILE A 83 10.61 21.23 12.38
N LEU A 84 10.00 21.02 13.55
CA LEU A 84 9.61 19.69 14.03
C LEU A 84 8.59 19.01 13.09
N THR A 85 7.63 19.80 12.57
CA THR A 85 6.64 19.33 11.59
C THR A 85 7.30 18.92 10.28
N THR A 86 8.27 19.69 9.81
CA THR A 86 9.04 19.39 8.60
C THR A 86 9.86 18.12 8.78
N PHE A 87 10.54 17.97 9.92
CA PHE A 87 11.28 16.76 10.27
C PHE A 87 10.36 15.53 10.32
N TYR A 88 9.22 15.62 11.02
CA TYR A 88 8.23 14.54 11.08
C TYR A 88 7.71 14.16 9.68
N ARG A 89 7.41 15.15 8.84
CA ARG A 89 6.91 14.93 7.48
C ARG A 89 7.94 14.18 6.62
N GLY A 90 9.20 14.59 6.69
CA GLY A 90 10.29 14.03 5.88
C GLY A 90 10.76 12.65 6.35
N THR A 91 10.72 12.38 7.67
CA THR A 91 11.24 11.14 8.23
C THR A 91 10.12 10.17 8.59
N THR A 92 9.29 10.48 9.57
CA THR A 92 8.30 9.53 10.10
C THR A 92 7.11 9.35 9.16
N LYS A 93 6.48 10.43 8.71
CA LYS A 93 5.30 10.38 7.82
C LYS A 93 5.61 9.73 6.48
N SER A 94 6.73 10.10 5.84
CA SER A 94 7.12 9.54 4.53
C SER A 94 7.24 8.02 4.58
N MET A 95 7.86 7.48 5.63
CA MET A 95 8.04 6.04 5.82
C MET A 95 6.74 5.34 6.21
N LEU A 96 5.98 5.90 7.15
CA LEU A 96 4.68 5.35 7.56
C LEU A 96 3.65 5.32 6.43
N THR A 97 3.74 6.26 5.49
CA THR A 97 2.75 6.42 4.41
C THR A 97 3.26 5.87 3.08
N SER A 98 4.45 5.26 3.07
CA SER A 98 5.00 4.60 1.89
C SER A 98 4.09 3.44 1.49
N CYS A 99 3.68 3.44 0.22
CA CYS A 99 2.75 2.46 -0.33
C CYS A 99 1.46 2.30 0.50
N ILE A 100 0.99 3.29 1.26
CA ILE A 100 -0.15 3.10 2.18
C ILE A 100 -1.44 2.60 1.50
N THR A 101 -1.63 2.91 0.22
CA THR A 101 -2.78 2.45 -0.58
C THR A 101 -2.82 0.94 -0.78
N VAL A 102 -1.67 0.28 -0.70
CA VAL A 102 -1.45 -1.17 -0.90
C VAL A 102 -1.95 -1.93 0.33
N TRP A 103 -1.47 -1.55 1.50
CA TRP A 103 -1.58 -2.39 2.69
C TRP A 103 -2.63 -1.90 3.71
N TYR A 104 -2.87 -0.58 3.83
CA TYR A 104 -3.67 -0.05 4.94
C TYR A 104 -5.14 -0.47 4.91
N GLY A 105 -5.75 -0.58 3.73
CA GLY A 105 -7.14 -1.01 3.59
C GLY A 105 -7.40 -2.46 4.05
N ASN A 106 -6.35 -3.26 4.18
CA ASN A 106 -6.42 -4.65 4.62
C ASN A 106 -5.85 -4.84 6.05
N CYS A 107 -5.50 -3.76 6.75
CA CYS A 107 -5.06 -3.82 8.14
C CYS A 107 -6.25 -4.12 9.08
N ASN A 108 -5.99 -4.89 10.14
CA ASN A 108 -6.98 -5.06 11.20
C ASN A 108 -7.06 -3.80 12.08
N ALA A 109 -8.08 -3.73 12.94
CA ALA A 109 -8.30 -2.58 13.82
C ALA A 109 -7.14 -2.34 14.81
N ALA A 110 -6.43 -3.39 15.24
CA ALA A 110 -5.31 -3.28 16.17
C ALA A 110 -4.08 -2.63 15.51
N ASP A 111 -3.78 -3.02 14.26
CA ASP A 111 -2.74 -2.44 13.43
C ASP A 111 -3.02 -0.95 13.17
N CYS A 112 -4.25 -0.63 12.75
CA CYS A 112 -4.67 0.76 12.52
C CYS A 112 -4.53 1.61 13.79
N LYS A 113 -4.95 1.09 14.95
CA LYS A 113 -4.77 1.78 16.25
C LYS A 113 -3.30 1.99 16.59
N THR A 114 -2.44 1.02 16.30
CA THR A 114 -0.99 1.11 16.58
C THR A 114 -0.34 2.21 15.74
N LEU A 115 -0.66 2.28 14.45
CA LEU A 115 -0.17 3.34 13.57
C LEU A 115 -0.70 4.71 13.97
N GLN A 116 -1.98 4.79 14.34
CA GLN A 116 -2.57 6.06 14.79
C GLN A 116 -1.94 6.57 16.09
N ARG A 117 -1.58 5.67 17.03
CA ARG A 117 -0.84 6.05 18.25
C ARG A 117 0.48 6.73 17.93
N THR A 118 1.22 6.24 16.94
CA THR A 118 2.47 6.87 16.49
C THR A 118 2.25 8.31 16.01
N VAL A 119 1.19 8.56 15.24
CA VAL A 119 0.83 9.92 14.81
C VAL A 119 0.42 10.79 16.00
N ASN A 120 -0.39 10.26 16.91
CA ASN A 120 -0.84 11.00 18.09
C ASN A 120 0.34 11.39 19.00
N THR A 121 1.33 10.50 19.17
CA THR A 121 2.57 10.81 19.90
C THR A 121 3.35 11.93 19.21
N ALA A 122 3.49 11.87 17.88
CA ALA A 122 4.13 12.95 17.12
C ALA A 122 3.41 14.30 17.30
N ALA A 123 2.07 14.30 17.20
CA ALA A 123 1.26 15.49 17.37
C ALA A 123 1.46 16.13 18.75
N LYS A 124 1.55 15.31 19.81
CA LYS A 124 1.84 15.76 21.17
C LYS A 124 3.23 16.40 21.29
N ILE A 125 4.27 15.77 20.72
CA ILE A 125 5.65 16.28 20.76
C ILE A 125 5.76 17.64 20.04
N ILE A 126 5.13 17.75 18.87
CA ILE A 126 5.14 18.96 18.05
C ILE A 126 4.26 20.05 18.66
N SER A 127 3.21 19.65 19.41
CA SER A 127 2.14 20.51 19.90
C SER A 127 1.34 21.13 18.75
N ALA A 128 1.05 20.33 17.70
CA ALA A 128 0.28 20.73 16.54
C ALA A 128 -0.63 19.58 16.05
N PRO A 129 -1.81 19.88 15.48
CA PRO A 129 -2.67 18.86 14.91
C PRO A 129 -2.00 18.21 13.70
N LEU A 130 -2.08 16.88 13.64
CA LEU A 130 -1.61 16.10 12.49
C LEU A 130 -2.79 15.32 11.90
N PRO A 131 -2.85 15.15 10.57
CA PRO A 131 -3.90 14.36 9.94
C PRO A 131 -3.82 12.90 10.40
N SER A 132 -4.97 12.26 10.57
CA SER A 132 -5.01 10.84 10.95
C SER A 132 -4.41 9.96 9.85
N ILE A 133 -3.97 8.76 10.20
CA ILE A 133 -3.47 7.80 9.19
C ILE A 133 -4.59 7.47 8.20
N LEU A 134 -5.84 7.38 8.67
CA LEU A 134 -7.00 7.15 7.82
C LEU A 134 -7.16 8.30 6.81
N ASP A 135 -7.13 9.56 7.23
CA ASP A 135 -7.25 10.70 6.32
C ASP A 135 -6.14 10.72 5.27
N ILE A 136 -4.91 10.39 5.68
CA ILE A 136 -3.79 10.29 4.74
C ILE A 136 -4.04 9.18 3.73
N PHE A 137 -4.52 8.01 4.18
CA PHE A 137 -4.85 6.90 3.31
C PHE A 137 -5.96 7.28 2.32
N LEU A 138 -7.09 7.82 2.79
CA LEU A 138 -8.22 8.25 1.95
C LEU A 138 -7.79 9.32 0.92
N ALA A 139 -6.99 10.31 1.34
CA ALA A 139 -6.46 11.33 0.43
C ALA A 139 -5.52 10.75 -0.63
N ARG A 140 -4.69 9.76 -0.27
CA ARG A 140 -3.81 9.06 -1.23
C ARG A 140 -4.60 8.20 -2.20
N CYS A 141 -5.63 7.52 -1.70
CA CYS A 141 -6.56 6.72 -2.49
C CYS A 141 -7.26 7.57 -3.55
N SER A 142 -7.84 8.69 -3.12
CA SER A 142 -8.54 9.64 -4.00
C SER A 142 -7.62 10.21 -5.08
N ARG A 143 -6.40 10.62 -4.70
CA ARG A 143 -5.40 11.12 -5.66
C ARG A 143 -4.99 10.05 -6.68
N LYS A 144 -4.78 8.81 -6.22
CA LYS A 144 -4.40 7.70 -7.12
C LYS A 144 -5.54 7.36 -8.08
N ALA A 145 -6.77 7.27 -7.60
CA ALA A 145 -7.96 7.06 -8.43
C ALA A 145 -8.12 8.16 -9.48
N THR A 146 -7.94 9.43 -9.09
CA THR A 146 -8.02 10.58 -10.02
C THR A 146 -6.98 10.47 -11.15
N VAL A 147 -5.77 10.02 -10.86
CA VAL A 147 -4.73 9.82 -11.88
C VAL A 147 -5.14 8.70 -12.85
N ILE A 148 -5.66 7.59 -12.34
CA ILE A 148 -6.09 6.45 -13.17
C ILE A 148 -7.28 6.82 -14.06
N VAL A 149 -8.24 7.57 -13.53
CA VAL A 149 -9.43 8.02 -14.28
C VAL A 149 -9.03 9.01 -15.38
N LYS A 150 -8.05 9.89 -15.14
CA LYS A 150 -7.63 10.90 -16.13
C LYS A 150 -6.73 10.34 -17.22
N ASP A 151 -5.97 9.29 -16.93
CA ASP A 151 -5.03 8.68 -17.87
C ASP A 151 -5.68 7.49 -18.58
N SER A 152 -6.09 7.69 -19.83
CA SER A 152 -6.70 6.65 -20.67
C SER A 152 -5.73 5.53 -21.06
N THR A 153 -4.42 5.76 -20.97
CA THR A 153 -3.39 4.74 -21.25
C THR A 153 -3.08 3.87 -20.04
N HIS A 154 -3.61 4.23 -18.86
CA HIS A 154 -3.32 3.52 -17.63
C HIS A 154 -3.92 2.10 -17.67
N PRO A 155 -3.17 1.05 -17.27
CA PRO A 155 -3.63 -0.35 -17.33
C PRO A 155 -4.95 -0.61 -16.57
N PHE A 156 -5.21 0.17 -15.52
CA PHE A 156 -6.42 0.07 -14.71
C PHE A 156 -7.51 1.09 -15.09
N HIS A 157 -7.34 1.91 -16.13
CA HIS A 157 -8.33 2.93 -16.53
C HIS A 157 -9.73 2.34 -16.74
N ASN A 158 -9.80 1.24 -17.48
CA ASN A 158 -11.05 0.52 -17.75
C ASN A 158 -11.73 -0.04 -16.50
N LEU A 159 -11.01 -0.20 -15.39
CA LEU A 159 -11.63 -0.58 -14.13
C LEU A 159 -12.38 0.60 -13.52
N PHE A 160 -11.95 1.85 -13.69
CA PHE A 160 -12.61 3.01 -13.09
C PHE A 160 -13.70 3.63 -13.98
N GLN A 161 -14.53 2.80 -14.62
CA GLN A 161 -15.72 3.26 -15.34
C GLN A 161 -16.86 3.57 -14.37
N LEU A 162 -17.52 4.71 -14.55
CA LEU A 162 -18.70 5.09 -13.77
C LEU A 162 -19.94 4.34 -14.29
N LEU A 163 -20.86 4.05 -13.39
CA LEU A 163 -22.22 3.64 -13.75
C LEU A 163 -22.97 4.82 -14.40
N PRO A 164 -24.04 4.55 -15.18
CA PRO A 164 -24.84 5.60 -15.83
C PRO A 164 -25.37 6.68 -14.86
N SER A 165 -25.52 6.34 -13.58
CA SER A 165 -25.90 7.29 -12.53
C SER A 165 -24.82 8.33 -12.19
N GLY A 166 -23.58 8.12 -12.61
CA GLY A 166 -22.42 8.99 -12.33
C GLY A 166 -21.91 8.95 -10.88
N ARG A 167 -22.59 8.25 -9.98
CA ARG A 167 -22.31 8.27 -8.53
C ARG A 167 -21.38 7.16 -8.05
N GLN A 168 -21.27 6.07 -8.81
CA GLN A 168 -20.57 4.86 -8.39
C GLN A 168 -19.75 4.31 -9.55
N PHE A 169 -18.58 3.77 -9.22
CA PHE A 169 -17.79 2.99 -10.16
C PHE A 169 -18.41 1.60 -10.37
N GLN A 170 -18.28 1.07 -11.58
CA GLN A 170 -18.64 -0.31 -11.89
C GLN A 170 -17.86 -1.27 -10.98
N GLY A 171 -18.52 -2.30 -10.47
CA GLY A 171 -17.86 -3.35 -9.68
C GLY A 171 -16.77 -4.06 -10.47
N ILE A 172 -15.71 -4.52 -9.79
CA ILE A 172 -14.71 -5.37 -10.44
C ILE A 172 -15.31 -6.77 -10.57
N ARG A 173 -15.57 -7.22 -11.80
CA ARG A 173 -16.07 -8.57 -12.04
C ARG A 173 -14.91 -9.57 -12.04
N ALA A 174 -14.55 -10.08 -10.87
CA ALA A 174 -13.57 -11.16 -10.74
C ALA A 174 -14.29 -12.52 -10.75
N ARG A 175 -13.96 -13.38 -11.73
CA ARG A 175 -14.56 -14.72 -11.86
C ARG A 175 -13.70 -15.84 -11.26
N SER A 176 -12.48 -15.54 -10.84
CA SER A 176 -11.63 -16.45 -10.06
C SER A 176 -11.38 -15.86 -8.67
N ALA A 177 -11.37 -16.72 -7.65
CA ALA A 177 -10.99 -16.31 -6.29
C ALA A 177 -9.63 -15.61 -6.30
N ARG A 178 -8.67 -16.09 -7.09
CA ARG A 178 -7.34 -15.51 -7.20
C ARG A 178 -7.34 -14.06 -7.69
N LEU A 179 -8.17 -13.71 -8.67
CA LEU A 179 -8.32 -12.32 -9.14
C LEU A 179 -8.85 -11.41 -8.03
N LEU A 180 -9.87 -11.85 -7.28
CA LEU A 180 -10.37 -11.15 -6.08
C LEU A 180 -9.31 -11.00 -4.99
N TYR A 181 -8.43 -12.00 -4.83
CA TYR A 181 -7.43 -12.02 -3.77
C TYR A 181 -6.08 -11.41 -4.17
N THR A 182 -5.86 -11.04 -5.45
CA THR A 182 -4.63 -10.35 -5.84
C THR A 182 -4.53 -9.00 -5.14
N HIS A 183 -3.32 -8.69 -4.70
CA HIS A 183 -3.01 -7.43 -4.04
C HIS A 183 -3.50 -6.20 -4.83
N HIS A 184 -3.30 -6.20 -6.15
CA HIS A 184 -3.68 -5.11 -7.03
C HIS A 184 -5.21 -4.95 -7.14
N MET A 185 -5.97 -6.05 -7.28
CA MET A 185 -7.43 -5.96 -7.41
C MET A 185 -8.11 -5.58 -6.09
N LYS A 186 -7.67 -6.14 -4.95
CA LYS A 186 -8.13 -5.68 -3.62
C LYS A 186 -7.87 -4.19 -3.42
N THR A 187 -6.70 -3.72 -3.84
CA THR A 187 -6.36 -2.30 -3.78
C THR A 187 -7.32 -1.48 -4.64
N VAL A 188 -7.56 -1.88 -5.90
CA VAL A 188 -8.47 -1.17 -6.81
C VAL A 188 -9.93 -1.19 -6.33
N GLU A 189 -10.40 -2.30 -5.76
CA GLU A 189 -11.74 -2.41 -5.20
C GLU A 189 -11.90 -1.53 -3.96
N ASN A 190 -10.94 -1.56 -3.04
CA ASN A 190 -10.90 -0.65 -1.89
C ASN A 190 -10.88 0.81 -2.35
N LEU A 191 -10.09 1.13 -3.39
CA LEU A 191 -10.06 2.47 -3.99
C LEU A 191 -11.43 2.89 -4.51
N LYS A 192 -12.16 2.02 -5.22
CA LYS A 192 -13.52 2.33 -5.72
C LYS A 192 -14.54 2.51 -4.60
N ASN A 193 -14.50 1.67 -3.57
CA ASN A 193 -15.41 1.75 -2.43
C ASN A 193 -15.18 3.02 -1.60
N ILE A 194 -13.95 3.52 -1.58
CA ILE A 194 -13.56 4.72 -0.83
C ILE A 194 -13.84 6.02 -1.60
N VAL A 195 -13.71 6.02 -2.93
CA VAL A 195 -13.78 7.23 -3.78
C VAL A 195 -15.17 7.41 -4.41
N GLN A 196 -16.24 7.01 -3.72
CA GLN A 196 -17.60 7.30 -4.21
C GLN A 196 -17.80 8.82 -4.31
N PHE A 197 -18.34 9.28 -5.45
CA PHE A 197 -18.56 10.70 -5.77
C PHE A 197 -19.91 11.20 -5.25
#